data_AF-A0A849RAA3-F1
#
_entry.id   AF-A0A849RAA3-F1
#
_cell.length_a   1.000
_cell.length_b   1.000
_cell.length_c   1.000
_cell.angle_alpha   90.00
_cell.angle_beta   90.00
_cell.angle_gamma   90.00
#
_symmetry.space_group_name_H-M   'P 1'
#
loop_
_entity.id
_entity.type
_entity.pdbx_description
1 polymer ?
#
loop_
_entity_poly.entity_id
_entity_poly.type
_entity_poly.pdbx_seq_one_letter_code
_entity_poly.pdbx_strand_id
1 'polypeptide(L)'
;MGDVEITNGKSITLAVSVIEWKMQTERVFHLCDSKGISLYEYPIKQQIRAPGFNFTAYIKSEHFLELDKKNELGVGELHPEVSDILKIARNKIKDHFRRRTHENQSEIVEQWKKEQIYPYEDKIELNPVEIAERQVFDILAVNVQSYLPEFEEKDKKSKKFTFRLLAQAISDNPESVQKIISEVLGLKKEEQDDLAELLERTQLSSIISSAKIVANRLDFLVGLHNLIFDKDTNKTLLERDQLHKILEKEAWLFHEEFSLAGSEQRLEEVLNFHLDTLGKREDDTDPVEVGEGRTGRIDLMFHKTIQPRIGEYDYLIVELKRPSIKINSNVLRQIEEYAIAVANDPRFHGVPTRWTFIVVANELDNFAKEKANQRDRPKGQVYNSANLNITVWAKEWADVINNSRSKLHFVNQQLDYEADRESAKEYLKKTHSKFIPDSYQEESSMPRQASDYLSGKAR
;
A
#
# COMPACT_ATOMS: atom_id res chain seq x y z
N MET A 1 -37.48 9.60 -18.67
CA MET A 1 -37.27 8.84 -17.42
C MET A 1 -38.57 8.68 -16.68
N GLY A 2 -39.52 9.60 -16.85
CA GLY A 2 -40.82 9.54 -16.20
C GLY A 2 -40.80 10.43 -14.97
N ASP A 3 -41.73 10.16 -14.06
CA ASP A 3 -41.86 10.88 -12.80
C ASP A 3 -40.84 10.36 -11.78
N VAL A 4 -40.17 11.27 -11.08
CA VAL A 4 -39.13 10.96 -10.09
C VAL A 4 -39.38 11.77 -8.82
N GLU A 5 -39.20 11.14 -7.66
CA GLU A 5 -39.30 11.80 -6.35
C GLU A 5 -37.97 12.47 -5.97
N ILE A 6 -38.05 13.71 -5.49
CA ILE A 6 -36.92 14.49 -4.95
C ILE A 6 -37.05 14.69 -3.42
N THR A 7 -36.01 15.19 -2.74
CA THR A 7 -35.87 15.28 -1.27
C THR A 7 -37.06 15.83 -0.47
N ASN A 8 -38.00 16.52 -1.11
CA ASN A 8 -39.22 17.06 -0.50
C ASN A 8 -40.48 16.20 -0.71
N GLY A 9 -40.36 14.97 -1.23
CA GLY A 9 -41.51 14.11 -1.57
C GLY A 9 -42.31 14.62 -2.77
N LYS A 10 -41.79 15.62 -3.49
CA LYS A 10 -42.38 16.17 -4.71
C LYS A 10 -42.03 15.25 -5.87
N SER A 11 -43.04 14.82 -6.61
CA SER A 11 -42.85 14.07 -7.86
C SER A 11 -42.71 15.05 -9.03
N ILE A 12 -41.64 14.92 -9.79
CA ILE A 12 -41.36 15.76 -10.96
C ILE A 12 -41.09 14.90 -12.20
N THR A 13 -41.58 15.32 -13.35
CA THR A 13 -41.27 14.65 -14.61
C THR A 13 -39.88 15.05 -15.09
N LEU A 14 -39.04 14.05 -15.38
CA LEU A 14 -37.67 14.23 -15.84
C LEU A 14 -37.42 13.51 -17.18
N ALA A 15 -36.79 14.21 -18.11
CA ALA A 15 -36.28 13.64 -19.35
C ALA A 15 -34.82 14.06 -19.56
N VAL A 16 -34.01 13.14 -20.07
CA VAL A 16 -32.61 13.41 -20.41
C VAL A 16 -32.41 13.10 -21.89
N SER A 17 -31.82 14.04 -22.62
CA SER A 17 -31.40 13.86 -24.01
C SER A 17 -29.89 14.04 -24.09
N VAL A 18 -29.19 13.07 -24.68
CA VAL A 18 -27.73 13.12 -24.88
C VAL A 18 -27.45 13.33 -26.36
N ILE A 19 -26.63 14.33 -26.68
CA ILE A 19 -26.15 14.57 -28.04
C ILE A 19 -24.66 14.18 -28.09
N GLU A 20 -24.33 13.23 -28.97
CA GLU A 20 -22.98 12.76 -29.21
C GLU A 20 -22.35 13.53 -30.39
N TRP A 21 -21.18 14.11 -30.17
CA TRP A 21 -20.45 14.94 -31.13
C TRP A 21 -19.26 14.19 -31.71
N LYS A 22 -18.99 14.38 -33.00
CA LYS A 22 -17.79 13.83 -33.67
C LYS A 22 -16.53 14.66 -33.42
N MET A 23 -16.68 15.91 -33.00
CA MET A 23 -15.59 16.83 -32.68
C MET A 23 -15.44 16.96 -31.17
N GLN A 24 -14.27 17.43 -30.72
CA GLN A 24 -14.03 17.74 -29.32
C GLN A 24 -14.99 18.86 -28.88
N THR A 25 -15.81 18.58 -27.87
CA THR A 25 -16.83 19.50 -27.36
C THR A 25 -16.76 19.54 -25.84
N GLU A 26 -16.95 20.72 -25.26
CA GLU A 26 -17.03 20.86 -23.81
C GLU A 26 -18.26 20.11 -23.27
N ARG A 27 -18.01 19.28 -22.24
CA ARG A 27 -19.05 18.44 -21.65
C ARG A 27 -19.84 19.25 -20.62
N VAL A 28 -21.07 19.62 -20.97
CA VAL A 28 -21.98 20.40 -20.13
C VAL A 28 -23.34 19.73 -19.98
N PHE A 29 -23.93 19.89 -18.80
CA PHE A 29 -25.36 19.68 -18.57
C PHE A 29 -26.11 20.98 -18.84
N HIS A 30 -27.08 20.92 -19.74
CA HIS A 30 -28.06 21.97 -19.92
C HIS A 30 -29.27 21.65 -19.05
N LEU A 31 -29.53 22.49 -18.04
CA LEU A 31 -30.76 22.45 -17.25
C LEU A 31 -31.84 23.17 -18.06
N CYS A 32 -32.85 22.43 -18.50
CA CYS A 32 -33.80 22.90 -19.48
C CYS A 32 -35.23 22.87 -18.95
N ASP A 33 -36.08 23.72 -19.52
CA ASP A 33 -37.53 23.56 -19.41
C ASP A 33 -38.01 22.23 -20.06
N SER A 34 -39.30 21.92 -19.93
CA SER A 34 -39.88 20.73 -20.57
C SER A 34 -39.73 20.71 -22.10
N LYS A 35 -39.56 21.87 -22.74
CA LYS A 35 -39.41 22.04 -24.20
C LYS A 35 -37.97 21.88 -24.67
N GLY A 36 -36.99 21.88 -23.76
CA GLY A 36 -35.57 21.73 -24.06
C GLY A 36 -34.82 23.04 -24.28
N ILE A 37 -35.38 24.19 -23.87
CA ILE A 37 -34.68 25.46 -23.83
C ILE A 37 -33.75 25.47 -22.62
N SER A 38 -32.45 25.69 -22.85
CA SER A 38 -31.44 25.74 -21.79
C SER A 38 -31.62 27.01 -20.95
N LEU A 39 -31.88 26.81 -19.65
CA LEU A 39 -32.00 27.87 -18.65
C LEU A 39 -30.66 28.10 -17.95
N TYR A 40 -29.89 27.02 -17.72
CA TYR A 40 -28.60 27.10 -17.04
C TYR A 40 -27.64 26.01 -17.55
N GLU A 41 -26.35 26.32 -17.60
CA GLU A 41 -25.30 25.38 -17.99
C GLU A 41 -24.47 24.97 -16.79
N TYR A 42 -24.27 23.66 -16.63
CA TYR A 42 -23.50 23.09 -15.53
C TYR A 42 -22.36 22.21 -16.06
N PRO A 43 -21.09 22.56 -15.82
CA PRO A 43 -19.95 21.77 -16.29
C PRO A 43 -19.95 20.35 -15.70
N ILE A 44 -19.82 19.32 -16.55
CA ILE A 44 -19.85 17.91 -16.14
C ILE A 44 -18.56 17.51 -15.38
N LYS A 45 -17.46 18.26 -15.56
CA LYS A 45 -16.13 17.95 -15.00
C LYS A 45 -15.78 16.45 -15.15
N GLN A 46 -15.10 15.85 -14.18
CA GLN A 46 -14.74 14.41 -14.18
C GLN A 46 -15.86 13.50 -13.62
N GLN A 47 -17.10 13.98 -13.47
CA GLN A 47 -18.17 13.22 -12.81
C GLN A 47 -18.70 12.04 -13.65
N ILE A 48 -18.49 12.06 -14.97
CA ILE A 48 -18.86 10.99 -15.91
C ILE A 48 -17.62 10.51 -16.67
N ARG A 49 -17.21 9.27 -16.42
CA ARG A 49 -16.18 8.57 -17.19
C ARG A 49 -16.82 7.99 -18.46
N ALA A 50 -16.61 8.68 -19.58
CA ALA A 50 -16.96 8.20 -20.92
C ALA A 50 -15.76 8.44 -21.86
N PRO A 51 -14.70 7.63 -21.79
CA PRO A 51 -13.54 7.75 -22.67
C PRO A 51 -13.96 7.62 -24.15
N GLY A 52 -13.41 8.45 -25.03
CA GLY A 52 -13.71 8.40 -26.47
C GLY A 52 -15.02 9.06 -26.92
N PHE A 53 -15.91 9.50 -26.02
CA PHE A 53 -17.17 10.15 -26.39
C PHE A 53 -17.14 11.66 -26.12
N ASN A 54 -17.47 12.49 -27.11
CA ASN A 54 -17.77 13.92 -26.89
C ASN A 54 -19.27 14.08 -26.82
N PHE A 55 -19.80 14.75 -25.78
CA PHE A 55 -21.24 14.85 -25.60
C PHE A 55 -21.68 16.07 -24.80
N THR A 56 -22.92 16.49 -25.05
CA THR A 56 -23.68 17.43 -24.22
C THR A 56 -24.97 16.76 -23.78
N ALA A 57 -25.44 17.03 -22.57
CA ALA A 57 -26.64 16.40 -22.03
C ALA A 57 -27.67 17.44 -21.58
N TYR A 58 -28.91 17.28 -22.04
CA TYR A 58 -30.02 18.18 -21.79
C TYR A 58 -30.96 17.51 -20.79
N ILE A 59 -31.04 18.08 -19.59
CA ILE A 59 -31.87 17.61 -18.49
C ILE A 59 -33.12 18.49 -18.48
N LYS A 60 -34.25 17.92 -18.90
CA LYS A 60 -35.52 18.64 -19.12
C LYS A 60 -36.45 18.38 -17.96
N SER A 61 -36.87 19.45 -17.30
CA SER A 61 -37.93 19.42 -16.29
C SER A 61 -38.57 20.80 -16.16
N GLU A 62 -39.90 20.84 -16.06
CA GLU A 62 -40.62 22.10 -15.83
C GLU A 62 -40.29 22.71 -14.46
N HIS A 63 -39.80 21.89 -13.53
CA HIS A 63 -39.38 22.32 -12.22
C HIS A 63 -38.16 23.28 -12.25
N PHE A 64 -37.28 23.16 -13.25
CA PHE A 64 -36.19 24.13 -13.40
C PHE A 64 -36.70 25.53 -13.75
N LEU A 65 -37.80 25.63 -14.50
CA LEU A 65 -38.44 26.91 -14.79
C LEU A 65 -39.06 27.54 -13.53
N GLU A 66 -39.55 26.73 -12.59
CA GLU A 66 -40.04 27.22 -11.30
C GLU A 66 -38.91 27.77 -10.42
N LEU A 67 -37.78 27.07 -10.37
CA LEU A 67 -36.59 27.47 -9.61
C LEU A 67 -35.91 28.71 -10.24
N ASP A 68 -35.89 28.80 -11.57
CA ASP A 68 -35.36 29.95 -12.29
C ASP A 68 -36.16 31.23 -12.00
N LYS A 69 -37.50 31.14 -12.00
CA LYS A 69 -38.38 32.26 -11.62
C LYS A 69 -38.16 32.75 -10.19
N LYS A 70 -37.65 31.89 -9.30
CA LYS A 70 -37.28 32.23 -7.91
C LYS A 70 -35.83 32.67 -7.76
N ASN A 71 -35.05 32.70 -8.84
CA ASN A 71 -33.59 32.88 -8.84
C ASN A 71 -32.83 31.83 -8.01
N GLU A 72 -33.41 30.66 -7.80
CA GLU A 72 -32.83 29.55 -7.02
C GLU A 72 -32.02 28.60 -7.91
N LEU A 73 -32.27 28.59 -9.23
CA LEU A 73 -31.58 27.69 -10.17
C LEU A 73 -30.07 27.96 -10.26
N GLY A 74 -29.66 29.23 -10.18
CA GLY A 74 -28.25 29.65 -10.24
C GLY A 74 -27.40 29.17 -9.05
N VAL A 75 -28.03 28.68 -7.98
CA VAL A 75 -27.37 28.09 -6.81
C VAL A 75 -26.77 26.70 -7.14
N GLY A 76 -27.25 26.06 -8.20
CA GLY A 76 -26.68 24.82 -8.73
C GLY A 76 -26.74 23.65 -7.72
N GLU A 77 -25.66 22.88 -7.60
CA GLU A 77 -25.57 21.69 -6.74
C GLU A 77 -25.71 21.97 -5.23
N LEU A 78 -25.64 23.23 -4.79
CA LEU A 78 -25.90 23.59 -3.39
C LEU A 78 -27.41 23.58 -3.07
N HIS A 79 -28.27 23.62 -4.08
CA HIS A 79 -29.71 23.48 -3.90
C HIS A 79 -30.07 21.97 -3.81
N PRO A 80 -30.71 21.50 -2.72
CA PRO A 80 -31.00 20.07 -2.51
C PRO A 80 -31.75 19.42 -3.68
N GLU A 81 -32.79 20.10 -4.20
CA GLU A 81 -33.62 19.57 -5.29
C GLU A 81 -32.84 19.48 -6.62
N VAL A 82 -31.95 20.44 -6.89
CA VAL A 82 -31.12 20.43 -8.11
C VAL A 82 -30.05 19.35 -8.01
N SER A 83 -29.45 19.19 -6.83
CA SER A 83 -28.47 18.13 -6.55
C SER A 83 -29.05 16.73 -6.76
N ASP A 84 -30.27 16.48 -6.30
CA ASP A 84 -30.97 15.21 -6.49
C ASP A 84 -31.24 14.93 -7.97
N ILE A 85 -31.77 15.91 -8.70
CA ILE A 85 -32.04 15.79 -10.13
C ILE A 85 -30.76 15.51 -10.91
N LEU A 86 -29.69 16.25 -10.61
CA LEU A 86 -28.38 16.04 -11.21
C LEU A 86 -27.84 14.64 -10.89
N LYS A 87 -28.02 14.14 -9.66
CA LYS A 87 -27.61 12.78 -9.28
C LYS A 87 -28.36 11.71 -10.07
N ILE A 88 -29.67 11.84 -10.23
CA ILE A 88 -30.51 10.94 -11.03
C ILE A 88 -30.10 10.98 -12.50
N ALA A 89 -29.96 12.18 -13.07
CA ALA A 89 -29.54 12.38 -14.44
C ALA A 89 -28.15 11.78 -14.70
N ARG A 90 -27.18 12.05 -13.80
CA ARG A 90 -25.82 11.48 -13.87
C ARG A 90 -25.85 9.96 -13.93
N ASN A 91 -26.61 9.29 -13.07
CA ASN A 91 -26.68 7.83 -13.06
C ASN A 91 -27.20 7.27 -14.39
N LYS A 92 -28.23 7.90 -14.97
CA LYS A 92 -28.77 7.43 -16.25
C LYS A 92 -27.84 7.70 -17.43
N ILE A 93 -27.13 8.82 -17.43
CA ILE A 93 -26.15 9.12 -18.46
C ILE A 93 -24.97 8.14 -18.35
N LYS A 94 -24.54 7.79 -17.13
CA LYS A 94 -23.55 6.71 -16.91
C LYS A 94 -24.03 5.38 -17.47
N ASP A 95 -25.29 5.00 -17.22
CA ASP A 95 -25.88 3.78 -17.79
C ASP A 95 -25.93 3.81 -19.32
N HIS A 96 -26.29 4.96 -19.92
CA HIS A 96 -26.28 5.14 -21.38
C HIS A 96 -24.89 4.90 -21.96
N PHE A 97 -23.86 5.57 -21.41
CA PHE A 97 -22.50 5.39 -21.91
C PHE A 97 -21.93 4.01 -21.62
N ARG A 98 -22.28 3.37 -20.50
CA ARG A 98 -21.93 1.97 -20.26
C ARG A 98 -22.48 1.06 -21.37
N ARG A 99 -23.75 1.24 -21.77
CA ARG A 99 -24.35 0.49 -22.87
C ARG A 99 -23.72 0.84 -24.22
N ARG A 100 -23.51 2.13 -24.53
CA ARG A 100 -22.88 2.57 -25.78
C ARG A 100 -21.46 2.05 -25.92
N THR A 101 -20.68 2.00 -24.84
CA THR A 101 -19.35 1.40 -24.83
C THR A 101 -19.42 -0.09 -25.18
N HIS A 102 -20.37 -0.85 -24.61
CA HIS A 102 -20.58 -2.26 -24.96
C HIS A 102 -21.04 -2.46 -26.42
N GLU A 103 -21.91 -1.60 -26.94
CA GLU A 103 -22.34 -1.63 -28.35
C GLU A 103 -21.17 -1.35 -29.30
N ASN A 104 -20.40 -0.29 -29.03
CA ASN A 104 -19.23 0.07 -29.83
C ASN A 104 -18.13 -1.00 -29.76
N GLN A 105 -17.88 -1.56 -28.57
CA GLN A 105 -16.99 -2.72 -28.40
C GLN A 105 -17.41 -3.88 -29.30
N SER A 106 -18.71 -4.19 -29.35
CA SER A 106 -19.23 -5.29 -30.17
C SER A 106 -19.05 -5.01 -31.67
N GLU A 107 -19.34 -3.78 -32.13
CA GLU A 107 -19.15 -3.37 -33.53
C GLU A 107 -17.68 -3.44 -33.97
N ILE A 108 -16.77 -2.94 -33.12
CA ILE A 108 -15.32 -2.94 -33.36
C ILE A 108 -14.78 -4.37 -33.40
N VAL A 109 -15.19 -5.24 -32.47
CA VAL A 109 -14.77 -6.65 -32.46
C VAL A 109 -15.23 -7.37 -33.74
N GLU A 110 -16.47 -7.13 -34.19
CA GLU A 110 -16.95 -7.70 -35.45
C GLU A 110 -16.16 -7.17 -36.67
N GLN A 111 -15.72 -5.92 -36.65
CA GLN A 111 -14.80 -5.40 -37.66
C GLN A 111 -13.45 -6.13 -37.62
N TRP A 112 -12.85 -6.34 -36.45
CA TRP A 112 -11.59 -7.08 -36.31
C TRP A 112 -11.67 -8.53 -36.78
N LYS A 113 -12.82 -9.19 -36.57
CA LYS A 113 -13.10 -10.53 -37.11
C LYS A 113 -13.16 -10.51 -38.63
N LYS A 114 -13.88 -9.55 -39.23
CA LYS A 114 -13.93 -9.35 -40.70
C LYS A 114 -12.56 -9.07 -41.28
N GLU A 115 -11.76 -8.26 -40.59
CA GLU A 115 -10.38 -7.95 -40.97
C GLU A 115 -9.41 -9.12 -40.72
N GLN A 116 -9.84 -10.19 -40.04
CA GLN A 116 -9.04 -11.36 -39.66
C GLN A 116 -7.81 -11.03 -38.81
N ILE A 117 -7.94 -10.00 -37.97
CA ILE A 117 -6.92 -9.58 -37.01
C ILE A 117 -7.26 -10.01 -35.58
N TYR A 118 -8.51 -10.36 -35.30
CA TYR A 118 -8.94 -10.91 -34.00
C TYR A 118 -8.16 -12.21 -33.67
N PRO A 119 -7.62 -12.36 -32.45
CA PRO A 119 -6.68 -13.43 -32.15
C PRO A 119 -7.34 -14.77 -31.81
N TYR A 120 -8.63 -14.77 -31.45
CA TYR A 120 -9.36 -15.98 -31.08
C TYR A 120 -10.10 -16.59 -32.27
N GLU A 121 -10.17 -17.92 -32.30
CA GLU A 121 -10.95 -18.66 -33.28
C GLU A 121 -12.45 -18.64 -32.93
N ASP A 122 -13.31 -18.64 -33.94
CA ASP A 122 -14.74 -18.80 -33.74
C ASP A 122 -15.05 -20.27 -33.40
N LYS A 123 -15.35 -20.53 -32.12
CA LYS A 123 -15.77 -21.84 -31.61
C LYS A 123 -17.25 -21.81 -31.25
N ILE A 124 -17.93 -22.93 -31.50
CA ILE A 124 -19.37 -23.09 -31.21
C ILE A 124 -19.62 -23.23 -29.71
N GLU A 125 -18.69 -23.84 -28.98
CA GLU A 125 -18.75 -24.01 -27.52
C GLU A 125 -17.55 -23.32 -26.89
N LEU A 126 -17.84 -22.38 -25.98
CA LEU A 126 -16.85 -21.67 -25.20
C LEU A 126 -17.01 -22.05 -23.73
N ASN A 127 -15.91 -22.38 -23.07
CA ASN A 127 -15.93 -22.60 -21.63
C ASN A 127 -15.91 -21.23 -20.88
N PRO A 128 -16.29 -21.19 -19.58
CA PRO A 128 -16.34 -19.93 -18.83
C PRO A 128 -15.02 -19.16 -18.77
N VAL A 129 -13.87 -19.86 -18.77
CA VAL A 129 -12.53 -19.25 -18.72
C VAL A 129 -12.23 -18.53 -20.04
N GLU A 130 -12.49 -19.17 -21.17
CA GLU A 130 -12.29 -18.61 -22.51
C GLU A 130 -13.25 -17.42 -22.76
N ILE A 131 -14.47 -17.46 -22.21
CA ILE A 131 -15.39 -16.30 -22.25
C ILE A 131 -14.78 -15.12 -21.49
N ALA A 132 -14.29 -15.35 -20.27
CA ALA A 132 -13.67 -14.29 -19.46
C ALA A 132 -12.40 -13.73 -20.12
N GLU A 133 -11.55 -14.59 -20.67
CA GLU A 133 -10.32 -14.19 -21.36
C GLU A 133 -10.63 -13.28 -22.56
N ARG A 134 -11.58 -13.68 -23.42
CA ARG A 134 -12.03 -12.87 -24.56
C ARG A 134 -12.62 -11.54 -24.12
N GLN A 135 -13.42 -11.52 -23.04
CA GLN A 135 -13.96 -10.27 -22.50
C GLN A 135 -12.86 -9.31 -22.04
N VAL A 136 -11.83 -9.80 -21.33
CA VAL A 136 -10.69 -8.98 -20.92
C VAL A 136 -9.90 -8.48 -22.14
N PHE A 137 -9.70 -9.34 -23.14
CA PHE A 137 -9.06 -8.96 -24.40
C PHE A 137 -9.83 -7.85 -25.12
N ASP A 138 -11.14 -8.00 -25.31
CA ASP A 138 -11.96 -7.04 -26.03
C ASP A 138 -11.90 -5.65 -25.36
N ILE A 139 -11.93 -5.61 -24.02
CA ILE A 139 -11.78 -4.37 -23.24
C ILE A 139 -10.41 -3.72 -23.49
N LEU A 140 -9.33 -4.50 -23.40
CA LEU A 140 -7.96 -3.98 -23.56
C LEU A 140 -7.64 -3.57 -24.99
N ALA A 141 -8.09 -4.35 -25.98
CA ALA A 141 -7.87 -4.05 -27.39
C ALA A 141 -8.57 -2.74 -27.80
N VAL A 142 -9.77 -2.48 -27.27
CA VAL A 142 -10.47 -1.19 -27.52
C VAL A 142 -9.73 -0.03 -26.87
N ASN A 143 -9.17 -0.21 -25.67
CA ASN A 143 -8.32 0.81 -25.05
C ASN A 143 -7.07 1.05 -25.89
N VAL A 144 -6.38 0.01 -26.36
CA VAL A 144 -5.20 0.12 -27.22
C VAL A 144 -5.51 0.95 -28.47
N GLN A 145 -6.61 0.68 -29.18
CA GLN A 145 -7.00 1.47 -30.36
C GLN A 145 -7.33 2.93 -29.99
N SER A 146 -7.98 3.16 -28.85
CA SER A 146 -8.37 4.50 -28.40
C SER A 146 -7.17 5.38 -28.02
N TYR A 147 -6.13 4.79 -27.43
CA TYR A 147 -4.93 5.50 -26.98
C TYR A 147 -3.79 5.53 -28.01
N LEU A 148 -3.82 4.65 -29.03
CA LEU A 148 -2.84 4.61 -30.11
C LEU A 148 -3.54 4.79 -31.47
N PRO A 149 -3.88 6.03 -31.89
CA PRO A 149 -4.53 6.27 -33.18
C PRO A 149 -3.75 5.71 -34.37
N GLU A 150 -2.40 5.79 -34.30
CA GLU A 150 -1.50 5.21 -35.31
C GLU A 150 -1.63 3.69 -35.43
N PHE A 151 -2.12 2.99 -34.40
CA PHE A 151 -2.37 1.55 -34.47
C PHE A 151 -3.38 1.22 -35.56
N GLU A 152 -4.39 2.07 -35.77
CA GLU A 152 -5.40 1.88 -36.79
C GLU A 152 -4.84 2.07 -38.21
N GLU A 153 -3.78 2.87 -38.35
CA GLU A 153 -3.09 3.11 -39.63
C GLU A 153 -2.05 2.03 -39.96
N LYS A 154 -1.69 1.15 -39.01
CA LYS A 154 -0.73 0.05 -39.23
C LYS A 154 -1.27 -1.02 -40.19
N ASP A 155 -0.35 -1.71 -40.85
CA ASP A 155 -0.68 -2.82 -41.72
C ASP A 155 -1.33 -4.00 -40.95
N LYS A 156 -2.11 -4.81 -41.68
CA LYS A 156 -2.86 -5.94 -41.13
C LYS A 156 -1.98 -6.95 -40.37
N LYS A 157 -0.73 -7.18 -40.79
CA LYS A 157 0.18 -8.13 -40.14
C LYS A 157 0.65 -7.60 -38.80
N SER A 158 0.99 -6.32 -38.72
CA SER A 158 1.35 -5.64 -37.48
C SER A 158 0.20 -5.64 -36.46
N LYS A 159 -1.02 -5.26 -36.88
CA LYS A 159 -2.22 -5.32 -36.00
C LYS A 159 -2.45 -6.72 -35.44
N LYS A 160 -2.43 -7.73 -36.32
CA LYS A 160 -2.63 -9.14 -35.94
C LYS A 160 -1.55 -9.66 -34.98
N PHE A 161 -0.29 -9.24 -35.18
CA PHE A 161 0.80 -9.61 -34.30
C PHE A 161 0.61 -9.02 -32.89
N THR A 162 0.29 -7.73 -32.80
CA THR A 162 0.02 -7.07 -31.51
C THR A 162 -1.16 -7.70 -30.78
N PHE A 163 -2.27 -7.97 -31.47
CA PHE A 163 -3.43 -8.63 -30.84
C PHE A 163 -3.13 -10.05 -30.37
N ARG A 164 -2.28 -10.80 -31.07
CA ARG A 164 -1.83 -12.11 -30.58
C ARG A 164 -0.95 -12.00 -29.35
N LEU A 165 -0.03 -11.03 -29.29
CA LEU A 165 0.78 -10.80 -28.10
C LEU A 165 -0.09 -10.42 -26.90
N LEU A 166 -1.09 -9.56 -27.12
CA LEU A 166 -2.03 -9.15 -26.08
C LEU A 166 -2.86 -10.34 -25.59
N ALA A 167 -3.41 -11.15 -26.50
CA ALA A 167 -4.16 -12.37 -26.14
C ALA A 167 -3.28 -13.37 -25.34
N GLN A 168 -2.04 -13.60 -25.77
CA GLN A 168 -1.12 -14.49 -25.05
C GLN A 168 -0.84 -13.98 -23.63
N ALA A 169 -0.58 -12.68 -23.46
CA ALA A 169 -0.33 -12.09 -22.16
C ALA A 169 -1.55 -12.22 -21.22
N ILE A 170 -2.76 -12.05 -21.75
CA ILE A 170 -4.00 -12.17 -20.98
C ILE A 170 -4.25 -13.63 -20.57
N SER A 171 -3.96 -14.60 -21.44
CA SER A 171 -4.12 -16.03 -21.12
C SER A 171 -3.23 -16.45 -19.95
N ASP A 172 -2.02 -15.87 -19.84
CA ASP A 172 -1.09 -16.18 -18.75
C ASP A 172 -1.48 -15.51 -17.42
N ASN A 173 -1.87 -14.22 -17.43
CA ASN A 173 -2.24 -13.49 -16.21
C ASN A 173 -3.22 -12.31 -16.51
N PRO A 174 -4.53 -12.59 -16.62
CA PRO A 174 -5.49 -11.62 -17.14
C PRO A 174 -5.66 -10.40 -16.23
N GLU A 175 -5.79 -10.61 -14.92
CA GLU A 175 -6.02 -9.52 -13.95
C GLU A 175 -4.83 -8.56 -13.88
N SER A 176 -3.60 -9.09 -13.81
CA SER A 176 -2.40 -8.25 -13.71
C SER A 176 -2.14 -7.49 -15.00
N VAL A 177 -2.30 -8.15 -16.15
CA VAL A 177 -2.09 -7.52 -17.46
C VAL A 177 -3.12 -6.42 -17.69
N GLN A 178 -4.39 -6.66 -17.34
CA GLN A 178 -5.43 -5.64 -17.46
C GLN A 178 -5.09 -4.39 -16.64
N LYS A 179 -4.66 -4.57 -15.38
CA LYS A 179 -4.26 -3.46 -14.52
C LYS A 179 -3.06 -2.71 -15.10
N ILE A 180 -1.97 -3.41 -15.46
CA ILE A 180 -0.74 -2.80 -15.97
C ILE A 180 -1.00 -1.99 -17.25
N ILE A 181 -1.67 -2.58 -18.25
CA ILE A 181 -1.91 -1.90 -19.52
C ILE A 181 -2.82 -0.69 -19.34
N SER A 182 -3.86 -0.81 -18.50
CA SER A 182 -4.80 0.30 -18.26
C SER A 182 -4.12 1.49 -17.59
N GLU A 183 -3.25 1.25 -16.59
CA GLU A 183 -2.48 2.30 -15.93
C GLU A 183 -1.49 2.96 -16.90
N VAL A 184 -0.72 2.17 -17.67
CA VAL A 184 0.27 2.70 -18.61
C VAL A 184 -0.37 3.50 -19.75
N LEU A 185 -1.47 3.01 -20.34
CA LEU A 185 -2.19 3.76 -21.38
C LEU A 185 -2.89 5.01 -20.83
N GLY A 186 -3.20 5.03 -19.53
CA GLY A 186 -3.81 6.17 -18.85
C GLY A 186 -2.84 7.31 -18.49
N LEU A 187 -1.53 7.09 -18.59
CA LEU A 187 -0.51 8.10 -18.29
C LEU A 187 -0.59 9.29 -19.24
N LYS A 188 -0.42 10.50 -18.71
CA LYS A 188 -0.25 11.72 -19.51
C LYS A 188 1.07 11.67 -20.28
N LYS A 189 1.20 12.50 -21.31
CA LYS A 189 2.41 12.54 -22.16
C LYS A 189 3.70 12.79 -21.34
N GLU A 190 3.66 13.72 -20.39
CA GLU A 190 4.77 14.01 -19.49
C GLU A 190 5.18 12.78 -18.66
N GLU A 191 4.22 12.09 -18.05
CA GLU A 191 4.45 10.88 -17.25
C GLU A 191 4.98 9.70 -18.09
N GLN A 192 4.57 9.61 -19.36
CA GLN A 192 5.11 8.63 -20.31
C GLN A 192 6.57 8.92 -20.65
N ASP A 193 6.92 10.19 -20.85
CA ASP A 193 8.29 10.61 -21.16
C ASP A 193 9.20 10.38 -19.93
N ASP A 194 8.72 10.66 -18.72
CA ASP A 194 9.44 10.34 -17.47
C ASP A 194 9.67 8.83 -17.32
N LEU A 195 8.66 8.00 -17.59
CA LEU A 195 8.79 6.54 -17.56
C LEU A 195 9.82 6.06 -18.58
N ALA A 196 9.83 6.62 -19.79
CA ALA A 196 10.83 6.30 -20.80
C ALA A 196 12.25 6.67 -20.35
N GLU A 197 12.46 7.88 -19.81
CA GLU A 197 13.76 8.31 -19.28
C GLU A 197 14.25 7.39 -18.14
N LEU A 198 13.35 6.96 -17.26
CA LEU A 198 13.70 6.01 -16.20
C LEU A 198 14.14 4.65 -16.77
N LEU A 199 13.43 4.14 -17.78
CA LEU A 199 13.75 2.84 -18.41
C LEU A 199 15.05 2.87 -19.23
N GLU A 200 15.51 4.04 -19.68
CA GLU A 200 16.83 4.20 -20.30
C GLU A 200 17.98 4.05 -19.29
N ARG A 201 17.73 4.37 -18.01
CA ARG A 201 18.76 4.41 -16.96
C ARG A 201 18.73 3.23 -16.00
N THR A 202 17.59 2.55 -15.87
CA THR A 202 17.43 1.40 -14.99
C THR A 202 16.41 0.41 -15.53
N GLN A 203 16.41 -0.81 -15.00
CA GLN A 203 15.44 -1.83 -15.39
C GLN A 203 14.11 -1.60 -14.66
N LEU A 204 12.99 -1.88 -15.36
CA LEU A 204 11.64 -1.83 -14.77
C LEU A 204 11.53 -2.68 -13.49
N SER A 205 12.20 -3.85 -13.48
CA SER A 205 12.27 -4.74 -12.32
C SER A 205 12.87 -4.05 -11.08
N SER A 206 13.91 -3.24 -11.26
CA SER A 206 14.53 -2.47 -10.18
C SER A 206 13.61 -1.37 -9.66
N ILE A 207 12.93 -0.64 -10.55
CA ILE A 207 11.94 0.40 -10.18
C ILE A 207 10.82 -0.22 -9.33
N ILE A 208 10.24 -1.31 -9.82
CA ILE A 208 9.18 -2.05 -9.12
C ILE A 208 9.69 -2.56 -7.77
N SER A 209 10.91 -3.11 -7.72
CA SER A 209 11.48 -3.62 -6.48
C SER A 209 11.66 -2.51 -5.44
N SER A 210 12.13 -1.33 -5.83
CA SER A 210 12.30 -0.19 -4.92
C SER A 210 10.97 0.29 -4.36
N ALA A 211 9.96 0.50 -5.21
CA ALA A 211 8.62 0.89 -4.77
C ALA A 211 8.01 -0.15 -3.82
N LYS A 212 8.18 -1.44 -4.15
CA LYS A 212 7.69 -2.55 -3.34
C LYS A 212 8.36 -2.66 -1.97
N ILE A 213 9.67 -2.40 -1.88
CA ILE A 213 10.36 -2.36 -0.59
C ILE A 213 9.73 -1.30 0.32
N VAL A 214 9.46 -0.11 -0.21
CA VAL A 214 8.87 0.97 0.58
C VAL A 214 7.44 0.64 1.01
N ALA A 215 6.59 0.17 0.08
CA ALA A 215 5.22 -0.23 0.40
C ALA A 215 5.17 -1.32 1.47
N ASN A 216 5.94 -2.40 1.29
CA ASN A 216 6.04 -3.50 2.26
C ASN A 216 6.49 -3.01 3.66
N ARG A 217 7.43 -2.05 3.71
CA ARG A 217 7.91 -1.49 4.98
C ARG A 217 6.85 -0.63 5.66
N LEU A 218 6.06 0.11 4.90
CA LEU A 218 4.93 0.88 5.44
C LEU A 218 3.84 -0.05 5.98
N ASP A 219 3.47 -1.08 5.22
CA ASP A 219 2.58 -2.16 5.65
C ASP A 219 3.07 -2.82 6.93
N PHE A 220 4.37 -3.14 6.98
CA PHE A 220 4.98 -3.69 8.17
C PHE A 220 4.87 -2.76 9.37
N LEU A 221 5.11 -1.45 9.23
CA LEU A 221 4.99 -0.49 10.33
C LEU A 221 3.56 -0.33 10.86
N VAL A 222 2.55 -0.45 9.99
CA VAL A 222 1.15 -0.49 10.41
C VAL A 222 0.86 -1.79 11.13
N GLY A 223 1.28 -2.93 10.56
CA GLY A 223 1.11 -4.25 11.14
C GLY A 223 1.78 -4.39 12.52
N LEU A 224 3.05 -4.02 12.63
CA LEU A 224 3.82 -4.04 13.87
C LEU A 224 3.19 -3.15 14.95
N HIS A 225 2.71 -1.96 14.59
CA HIS A 225 2.02 -1.09 15.52
C HIS A 225 0.76 -1.77 16.10
N ASN A 226 -0.06 -2.37 15.25
CA ASN A 226 -1.27 -3.09 15.68
C ASN A 226 -0.92 -4.31 16.55
N LEU A 227 0.11 -5.07 16.18
CA LEU A 227 0.59 -6.21 16.95
C LEU A 227 1.05 -5.82 18.36
N ILE A 228 1.72 -4.66 18.53
CA ILE A 228 2.26 -4.22 19.82
C ILE A 228 1.20 -3.53 20.69
N PHE A 229 0.30 -2.74 20.10
CA PHE A 229 -0.58 -1.83 20.83
C PHE A 229 -2.07 -2.22 20.88
N ASP A 230 -2.57 -3.14 20.05
CA ASP A 230 -3.98 -3.57 20.13
C ASP A 230 -4.24 -4.43 21.38
N LYS A 231 -5.37 -4.19 22.05
CA LYS A 231 -5.68 -4.80 23.37
C LYS A 231 -5.84 -6.32 23.34
N ASP A 232 -6.32 -6.87 22.23
CA ASP A 232 -6.58 -8.30 22.07
C ASP A 232 -5.32 -9.06 21.63
N THR A 233 -4.50 -8.47 20.75
CA THR A 233 -3.21 -9.03 20.33
C THR A 233 -2.13 -8.87 21.38
N ASN A 234 -2.09 -7.79 22.17
CA ASN A 234 -1.08 -7.59 23.22
C ASN A 234 -1.08 -8.74 24.24
N LYS A 235 -2.24 -9.39 24.46
CA LYS A 235 -2.38 -10.56 25.35
C LYS A 235 -2.01 -11.89 24.69
N THR A 236 -2.08 -12.03 23.37
CA THR A 236 -1.76 -13.27 22.66
C THR A 236 -0.34 -13.27 22.08
N LEU A 237 0.18 -12.09 21.74
CA LEU A 237 1.55 -11.82 21.31
C LEU A 237 2.56 -11.84 22.47
N LEU A 238 2.17 -12.38 23.64
CA LEU A 238 3.04 -12.57 24.80
C LEU A 238 4.24 -13.48 24.51
N GLU A 239 4.20 -14.21 23.39
CA GLU A 239 5.34 -14.98 22.89
C GLU A 239 6.37 -14.05 22.25
N ARG A 240 7.30 -13.56 23.08
CA ARG A 240 8.54 -12.88 22.68
C ARG A 240 9.17 -13.57 21.46
N ASP A 241 9.22 -14.89 21.44
CA ASP A 241 9.84 -15.68 20.37
C ASP A 241 9.18 -15.47 18.99
N GLN A 242 7.90 -15.12 18.94
CA GLN A 242 7.22 -14.77 17.69
C GLN A 242 7.65 -13.40 17.17
N LEU A 243 7.65 -12.39 18.03
CA LEU A 243 8.05 -11.02 17.68
C LEU A 243 9.53 -10.98 17.25
N HIS A 244 10.38 -11.76 17.92
CA HIS A 244 11.80 -11.91 17.55
C HIS A 244 11.97 -12.44 16.12
N LYS A 245 11.28 -13.52 15.77
CA LYS A 245 11.38 -14.14 14.42
C LYS A 245 10.84 -13.23 13.32
N ILE A 246 9.83 -12.41 13.63
CA ILE A 246 9.34 -11.37 12.72
C ILE A 246 10.42 -10.31 12.48
N LEU A 247 11.03 -9.80 13.55
CA LEU A 247 11.96 -8.66 13.50
C LEU A 247 13.35 -9.02 12.96
N GLU A 248 13.76 -10.28 13.02
CA GLU A 248 15.05 -10.73 12.46
C GLU A 248 15.20 -10.40 10.97
N LYS A 249 14.09 -10.39 10.22
CA LYS A 249 14.03 -10.02 8.81
C LYS A 249 13.86 -8.51 8.58
N GLU A 250 13.59 -7.75 9.64
CA GLU A 250 13.16 -6.34 9.58
C GLU A 250 14.17 -5.44 10.33
N ALA A 251 15.46 -5.81 10.31
CA ALA A 251 16.55 -5.10 11.02
C ALA A 251 16.70 -3.62 10.62
N TRP A 252 16.20 -3.24 9.44
CA TRP A 252 16.16 -1.86 8.95
C TRP A 252 15.42 -0.89 9.90
N LEU A 253 14.49 -1.38 10.72
CA LEU A 253 13.82 -0.59 11.76
C LEU A 253 14.80 0.04 12.74
N PHE A 254 15.89 -0.67 13.02
CA PHE A 254 16.89 -0.27 13.98
C PHE A 254 18.05 0.42 13.30
N HIS A 255 18.52 -0.14 12.19
CA HIS A 255 19.60 0.43 11.40
C HIS A 255 19.59 -0.11 9.96
N GLU A 256 19.56 0.79 8.96
CA GLU A 256 19.33 0.44 7.55
C GLU A 256 20.42 -0.48 6.97
N GLU A 257 21.68 -0.24 7.35
CA GLU A 257 22.85 -1.02 6.86
C GLU A 257 22.77 -2.52 7.19
N PHE A 258 21.97 -2.91 8.19
CA PHE A 258 21.78 -4.31 8.56
C PHE A 258 20.59 -4.97 7.84
N SER A 259 19.92 -4.29 6.91
CA SER A 259 18.75 -4.84 6.21
C SER A 259 19.05 -6.11 5.42
N LEU A 260 20.31 -6.29 4.97
CA LEU A 260 20.76 -7.48 4.24
C LEU A 260 21.75 -8.33 5.05
N ALA A 261 21.94 -8.00 6.34
CA ALA A 261 22.92 -8.66 7.18
C ALA A 261 22.45 -10.06 7.61
N GLY A 262 23.43 -10.96 7.72
CA GLY A 262 23.25 -12.30 8.26
C GLY A 262 23.58 -12.38 9.76
N SER A 263 23.29 -13.53 10.34
CA SER A 263 23.83 -13.96 11.64
C SER A 263 25.24 -14.54 11.46
N GLU A 264 26.09 -14.43 12.49
CA GLU A 264 27.43 -15.04 12.52
C GLU A 264 27.51 -16.02 13.69
N GLN A 265 27.89 -17.27 13.40
CA GLN A 265 27.96 -18.35 14.42
C GLN A 265 28.91 -18.02 15.57
N ARG A 266 30.06 -17.39 15.29
CA ARG A 266 31.01 -16.98 16.34
C ARG A 266 30.39 -15.98 17.31
N LEU A 267 29.63 -15.02 16.80
CA LEU A 267 28.91 -14.05 17.63
C LEU A 267 27.84 -14.76 18.45
N GLU A 268 27.07 -15.63 17.82
CA GLU A 268 26.02 -16.43 18.46
C GLU A 268 26.55 -17.23 19.66
N GLU A 269 27.72 -17.87 19.51
CA GLU A 269 28.40 -18.60 20.59
C GLU A 269 28.84 -17.69 21.74
N VAL A 270 29.32 -16.47 21.45
CA VAL A 270 29.72 -15.51 22.50
C VAL A 270 28.51 -14.93 23.21
N LEU A 271 27.47 -14.57 22.45
CA LEU A 271 26.22 -14.06 23.02
C LEU A 271 25.64 -15.08 23.99
N ASN A 272 25.62 -16.37 23.61
CA ASN A 272 25.23 -17.49 24.45
C ASN A 272 26.04 -17.60 25.74
N PHE A 273 27.37 -17.50 25.63
CA PHE A 273 28.28 -17.67 26.76
C PHE A 273 28.04 -16.62 27.85
N HIS A 274 27.73 -15.37 27.48
CA HIS A 274 27.51 -14.28 28.42
C HIS A 274 26.04 -14.08 28.82
N LEU A 275 25.11 -14.95 28.40
CA LEU A 275 23.67 -14.75 28.63
C LEU A 275 23.29 -14.55 30.10
N ASP A 276 23.99 -15.23 31.01
CA ASP A 276 23.69 -15.17 32.45
C ASP A 276 23.84 -13.75 33.03
N THR A 277 24.62 -12.87 32.38
CA THR A 277 24.77 -11.46 32.76
C THR A 277 23.47 -10.67 32.63
N LEU A 278 22.53 -11.12 31.78
CA LEU A 278 21.22 -10.47 31.59
C LEU A 278 20.20 -10.83 32.68
N GLY A 279 20.53 -11.78 33.57
CA GLY A 279 19.65 -12.27 34.64
C GLY A 279 18.69 -13.39 34.22
N LYS A 280 17.98 -13.96 35.21
CA LYS A 280 17.00 -15.04 35.00
C LYS A 280 15.68 -14.52 34.40
N ARG A 281 15.02 -15.34 33.58
CA ARG A 281 13.67 -15.07 33.05
C ARG A 281 12.63 -15.21 34.18
N GLU A 282 11.57 -14.39 34.13
CA GLU A 282 10.36 -14.62 34.96
C GLU A 282 9.48 -15.75 34.39
N ASP A 283 9.73 -16.17 33.13
CA ASP A 283 8.98 -17.17 32.37
C ASP A 283 9.82 -18.42 32.02
N ASP A 284 10.68 -18.88 32.92
CA ASP A 284 11.28 -20.22 32.79
C ASP A 284 10.19 -21.29 33.01
N THR A 285 9.33 -21.49 32.02
CA THR A 285 8.69 -22.80 31.79
C THR A 285 9.64 -23.62 30.92
N ASP A 286 9.77 -24.91 31.24
CA ASP A 286 10.78 -25.85 30.75
C ASP A 286 11.17 -25.67 29.27
N PRO A 287 12.46 -25.88 28.92
CA PRO A 287 12.93 -25.77 27.54
C PRO A 287 12.13 -26.71 26.63
N VAL A 288 11.41 -26.13 25.68
CA VAL A 288 10.78 -26.91 24.60
C VAL A 288 11.91 -27.41 23.70
N GLU A 289 12.12 -28.73 23.67
CA GLU A 289 13.02 -29.37 22.71
C GLU A 289 12.51 -29.10 21.30
N VAL A 290 13.13 -28.14 20.62
CA VAL A 290 13.08 -28.05 19.16
C VAL A 290 14.12 -29.05 18.67
N GLY A 291 13.69 -30.09 17.96
CA GLY A 291 14.58 -31.11 17.39
C GLY A 291 15.78 -30.48 16.67
N GLU A 292 16.94 -31.14 16.79
CA GLU A 292 18.31 -30.71 16.40
C GLU A 292 19.20 -30.09 17.50
N GLY A 293 18.96 -30.38 18.79
CA GLY A 293 19.98 -30.17 19.84
C GLY A 293 20.47 -28.72 20.03
N ARG A 294 19.70 -27.73 19.55
CA ARG A 294 19.96 -26.31 19.75
C ARG A 294 19.21 -25.85 21.00
N THR A 295 19.95 -25.37 22.00
CA THR A 295 19.39 -24.75 23.20
C THR A 295 18.85 -23.35 22.88
N GLY A 296 17.52 -23.21 22.84
CA GLY A 296 16.77 -22.03 22.40
C GLY A 296 16.78 -20.80 23.33
N ARG A 297 17.95 -20.25 23.67
CA ARG A 297 18.05 -18.98 24.43
C ARG A 297 18.47 -17.76 23.60
N ILE A 298 18.97 -17.92 22.39
CA ILE A 298 19.23 -16.81 21.42
C ILE A 298 17.95 -16.23 20.84
N ASP A 299 16.80 -16.86 21.07
CA ASP A 299 15.48 -16.25 20.83
C ASP A 299 15.24 -14.95 21.63
N LEU A 300 16.16 -14.56 22.55
CA LEU A 300 16.13 -13.31 23.32
C LEU A 300 16.65 -12.08 22.57
N MET A 301 17.54 -12.24 21.61
CA MET A 301 18.15 -11.13 20.90
C MET A 301 18.38 -11.54 19.46
N PHE A 302 17.86 -10.78 18.51
CA PHE A 302 18.36 -10.96 17.16
C PHE A 302 19.64 -10.15 17.01
N HIS A 303 20.61 -10.72 16.30
CA HIS A 303 21.88 -10.10 16.06
C HIS A 303 22.20 -10.09 14.58
N LYS A 304 22.90 -9.05 14.13
CA LYS A 304 23.30 -8.88 12.75
C LYS A 304 24.75 -8.44 12.67
N THR A 305 25.46 -8.97 11.69
CA THR A 305 26.85 -8.63 11.44
C THR A 305 27.01 -8.10 10.03
N ILE A 306 27.71 -6.99 9.88
CA ILE A 306 28.22 -6.52 8.59
C ILE A 306 29.73 -6.31 8.65
N GLN A 307 30.34 -6.33 7.47
CA GLN A 307 31.74 -6.01 7.29
C GLN A 307 31.84 -4.71 6.48
N PRO A 308 31.85 -3.52 7.11
CA PRO A 308 31.90 -2.25 6.38
C PRO A 308 33.20 -2.10 5.56
N ARG A 309 34.30 -2.71 6.04
CA ARG A 309 35.60 -2.77 5.37
C ARG A 309 36.25 -4.12 5.64
N ILE A 310 37.18 -4.54 4.79
CA ILE A 310 37.90 -5.80 4.96
C ILE A 310 38.57 -5.84 6.35
N GLY A 311 38.19 -6.82 7.17
CA GLY A 311 38.70 -7.03 8.52
C GLY A 311 38.03 -6.21 9.63
N GLU A 312 37.13 -5.28 9.31
CA GLU A 312 36.35 -4.51 10.28
C GLU A 312 34.93 -5.07 10.37
N TYR A 313 34.34 -5.13 11.57
CA TYR A 313 33.00 -5.69 11.77
C TYR A 313 32.11 -4.75 12.57
N ASP A 314 30.89 -4.53 12.10
CA ASP A 314 29.86 -3.87 12.88
C ASP A 314 28.83 -4.91 13.33
N TYR A 315 28.53 -4.90 14.62
CA TYR A 315 27.61 -5.81 15.29
C TYR A 315 26.41 -5.04 15.82
N LEU A 316 25.22 -5.48 15.45
CA LEU A 316 23.95 -5.01 16.00
C LEU A 316 23.33 -6.11 16.84
N ILE A 317 22.99 -5.81 18.09
CA ILE A 317 22.33 -6.71 19.02
C ILE A 317 21.09 -5.99 19.56
N VAL A 318 19.91 -6.60 19.42
CA VAL A 318 18.65 -6.00 19.85
C VAL A 318 17.93 -6.89 20.86
N GLU A 319 17.79 -6.39 22.08
CA GLU A 319 17.04 -6.98 23.19
C GLU A 319 15.63 -6.42 23.23
N LEU A 320 14.62 -7.28 23.07
CA LEU A 320 13.23 -6.88 23.19
C LEU A 320 12.71 -7.23 24.58
N LYS A 321 12.15 -6.24 25.27
CA LYS A 321 11.37 -6.46 26.49
C LYS A 321 9.90 -6.57 26.12
N ARG A 322 9.19 -7.35 26.95
CA ARG A 322 7.74 -7.51 26.81
C ARG A 322 7.04 -6.17 26.96
N PRO A 323 5.88 -5.96 26.31
CA PRO A 323 5.07 -4.76 26.47
C PRO A 323 4.83 -4.32 27.93
N SER A 324 4.72 -5.27 28.86
CA SER A 324 4.48 -5.03 30.29
C SER A 324 5.72 -4.60 31.09
N ILE A 325 6.93 -4.83 30.57
CA ILE A 325 8.17 -4.55 31.28
C ILE A 325 8.72 -3.21 30.82
N LYS A 326 8.83 -2.27 31.75
CA LYS A 326 9.47 -0.98 31.50
C LYS A 326 10.98 -1.09 31.57
N ILE A 327 11.69 -0.31 30.77
CA ILE A 327 13.14 -0.17 30.90
C ILE A 327 13.41 0.70 32.14
N ASN A 328 14.08 0.12 33.12
CA ASN A 328 14.47 0.77 34.38
C ASN A 328 16.00 0.71 34.58
N SER A 329 16.48 1.24 35.71
CA SER A 329 17.92 1.24 36.04
C SER A 329 18.56 -0.16 36.02
N ASN A 330 17.83 -1.19 36.45
CA ASN A 330 18.35 -2.56 36.47
C ASN A 330 18.50 -3.12 35.06
N VAL A 331 17.49 -2.92 34.20
CA VAL A 331 17.55 -3.35 32.80
C VAL A 331 18.70 -2.66 32.07
N LEU A 332 18.88 -1.36 32.28
CA LEU A 332 19.98 -0.59 31.68
C LEU A 332 21.35 -1.10 32.14
N ARG A 333 21.50 -1.36 33.43
CA ARG A 333 22.75 -1.94 33.97
C ARG A 333 23.03 -3.31 33.38
N GLN A 334 22.03 -4.20 33.29
CA GLN A 334 22.19 -5.55 32.74
C GLN A 334 22.67 -5.52 31.29
N ILE A 335 22.05 -4.69 30.43
CA ILE A 335 22.47 -4.60 29.03
C ILE A 335 23.86 -3.95 28.88
N GLU A 336 24.23 -3.01 29.76
CA GLU A 336 25.57 -2.42 29.79
C GLU A 336 26.64 -3.44 30.21
N GLU A 337 26.40 -4.18 31.30
CA GLU A 337 27.29 -5.25 31.77
C GLU A 337 27.44 -6.36 30.72
N TYR A 338 26.33 -6.75 30.08
CA TYR A 338 26.35 -7.73 28.98
C TYR A 338 27.14 -7.23 27.78
N ALA A 339 26.94 -5.97 27.35
CA ALA A 339 27.66 -5.39 26.24
C ALA A 339 29.18 -5.35 26.50
N ILE A 340 29.58 -5.01 27.72
CA ILE A 340 30.99 -5.00 28.14
C ILE A 340 31.56 -6.43 28.15
N ALA A 341 30.81 -7.41 28.64
CA ALA A 341 31.25 -8.80 28.69
C ALA A 341 31.48 -9.38 27.29
N VAL A 342 30.53 -9.16 26.37
CA VAL A 342 30.60 -9.61 24.97
C VAL A 342 31.76 -8.95 24.23
N ALA A 343 31.92 -7.62 24.35
CA ALA A 343 32.98 -6.90 23.66
C ALA A 343 34.40 -7.24 24.18
N ASN A 344 34.53 -7.66 25.44
CA ASN A 344 35.79 -8.11 26.03
C ASN A 344 36.07 -9.60 25.81
N ASP A 345 35.21 -10.31 25.06
CA ASP A 345 35.46 -11.72 24.81
C ASP A 345 36.77 -11.92 24.02
N PRO A 346 37.67 -12.83 24.45
CA PRO A 346 38.96 -13.03 23.79
C PRO A 346 38.87 -13.33 22.30
N ARG A 347 37.74 -13.85 21.81
CA ARG A 347 37.49 -14.15 20.39
C ARG A 347 37.41 -12.91 19.49
N PHE A 348 37.24 -11.71 20.08
CA PHE A 348 37.20 -10.43 19.36
C PHE A 348 38.43 -9.56 19.59
N HIS A 349 39.40 -10.01 20.40
CA HIS A 349 40.63 -9.26 20.65
C HIS A 349 41.44 -9.02 19.35
N GLY A 350 41.88 -7.79 19.15
CA GLY A 350 42.66 -7.39 17.98
C GLY A 350 41.86 -7.25 16.68
N VAL A 351 40.54 -7.48 16.71
CA VAL A 351 39.65 -7.25 15.57
C VAL A 351 39.01 -5.86 15.72
N PRO A 352 39.11 -4.97 14.72
CA PRO A 352 38.36 -3.73 14.73
C PRO A 352 36.85 -4.02 14.70
N THR A 353 36.18 -3.76 15.80
CA THR A 353 34.76 -4.06 15.98
C THR A 353 34.01 -2.82 16.46
N ARG A 354 32.79 -2.61 15.97
CA ARG A 354 31.83 -1.63 16.51
C ARG A 354 30.61 -2.37 17.03
N TRP A 355 30.26 -2.10 18.28
CA TRP A 355 29.16 -2.79 18.95
C TRP A 355 27.99 -1.84 19.17
N THR A 356 26.82 -2.20 18.66
CA THR A 356 25.57 -1.49 18.89
C THR A 356 24.59 -2.40 19.59
N PHE A 357 24.31 -2.10 20.87
CA PHE A 357 23.28 -2.78 21.64
C PHE A 357 22.05 -1.88 21.73
N ILE A 358 20.86 -2.45 21.54
CA ILE A 358 19.60 -1.73 21.65
C ILE A 358 18.66 -2.52 22.54
N VAL A 359 18.15 -1.89 23.60
CA VAL A 359 17.02 -2.43 24.37
C VAL A 359 15.75 -1.69 23.99
N VAL A 360 14.69 -2.44 23.69
CA VAL A 360 13.41 -1.91 23.20
C VAL A 360 12.28 -2.37 24.12
N ALA A 361 11.42 -1.45 24.53
CA ALA A 361 10.23 -1.73 25.32
C ALA A 361 9.07 -0.80 24.95
N ASN A 362 7.90 -0.98 25.55
CA ASN A 362 6.80 -0.02 25.36
C ASN A 362 7.03 1.30 26.10
N GLU A 363 7.79 1.28 27.21
CA GLU A 363 7.95 2.46 28.07
C GLU A 363 9.30 2.45 28.80
N LEU A 364 9.92 3.63 28.93
CA LEU A 364 11.02 3.89 29.87
C LEU A 364 10.48 4.47 31.18
N ASP A 365 11.02 4.03 32.32
CA ASP A 365 10.79 4.70 33.59
C ASP A 365 11.49 6.07 33.67
N ASN A 366 11.24 6.82 34.73
CA ASN A 366 11.80 8.16 34.88
C ASN A 366 13.34 8.15 34.89
N PHE A 367 13.97 7.16 35.52
CA PHE A 367 15.42 7.05 35.55
C PHE A 367 16.00 6.80 34.16
N ALA A 368 15.40 5.86 33.42
CA ALA A 368 15.83 5.51 32.07
C ALA A 368 15.61 6.67 31.10
N LYS A 369 14.50 7.43 31.23
CA LYS A 369 14.24 8.63 30.42
C LYS A 369 15.33 9.69 30.61
N GLU A 370 15.70 9.98 31.85
CA GLU A 370 16.78 10.93 32.15
C GLU A 370 18.13 10.44 31.60
N LYS A 371 18.44 9.14 31.75
CA LYS A 371 19.69 8.56 31.24
C LYS A 371 19.74 8.56 29.69
N ALA A 372 18.61 8.32 29.04
CA ALA A 372 18.48 8.28 27.59
C ALA A 372 18.41 9.68 26.93
N ASN A 373 18.20 10.74 27.70
CA ASN A 373 18.04 12.10 27.20
C ASN A 373 19.05 13.07 27.81
N GLN A 374 20.32 12.70 27.74
CA GLN A 374 21.43 13.54 28.23
C GLN A 374 21.81 14.61 27.22
N ARG A 375 22.28 15.77 27.72
CA ARG A 375 22.85 16.82 26.88
C ARG A 375 24.06 16.27 26.11
N ASP A 376 24.27 16.80 24.90
CA ASP A 376 25.38 16.46 24.02
C ASP A 376 25.42 14.98 23.57
N ARG A 377 24.30 14.27 23.74
CA ARG A 377 24.12 12.89 23.26
C ARG A 377 22.84 12.78 22.43
N PRO A 378 22.80 11.91 21.41
CA PRO A 378 21.56 11.63 20.71
C PRO A 378 20.51 11.00 21.65
N LYS A 379 19.23 11.35 21.45
CA LYS A 379 18.10 10.78 22.21
C LYS A 379 18.13 9.25 22.11
N GLY A 380 18.00 8.58 23.26
CA GLY A 380 18.03 7.13 23.39
C GLY A 380 19.40 6.57 23.74
N GLN A 381 20.50 7.32 23.60
CA GLN A 381 21.84 6.81 23.91
C GLN A 381 22.07 6.81 25.42
N VAL A 382 22.23 5.63 26.01
CA VAL A 382 22.40 5.45 27.47
C VAL A 382 23.85 5.14 27.87
N TYR A 383 24.64 4.59 26.96
CA TYR A 383 26.05 4.28 27.18
C TYR A 383 26.85 4.43 25.88
N ASN A 384 28.06 4.95 25.99
CA ASN A 384 29.00 5.10 24.88
C ASN A 384 30.43 4.93 25.41
N SER A 385 31.13 3.91 24.93
CA SER A 385 32.50 3.58 25.33
C SER A 385 33.42 3.67 24.13
N ALA A 386 34.35 4.63 24.18
CA ALA A 386 35.38 4.76 23.15
C ALA A 386 36.42 3.62 23.20
N ASN A 387 36.68 3.06 24.39
CA ASN A 387 37.70 2.02 24.58
C ASN A 387 37.30 0.69 23.92
N LEU A 388 36.03 0.29 24.11
CA LEU A 388 35.50 -0.98 23.56
C LEU A 388 34.66 -0.76 22.29
N ASN A 389 34.56 0.48 21.82
CA ASN A 389 33.71 0.89 20.69
C ASN A 389 32.26 0.40 20.81
N ILE A 390 31.69 0.56 22.01
CA ILE A 390 30.33 0.13 22.36
C ILE A 390 29.40 1.34 22.41
N THR A 391 28.24 1.24 21.77
CA THR A 391 27.11 2.12 22.01
C THR A 391 25.90 1.31 22.47
N VAL A 392 25.25 1.73 23.55
CA VAL A 392 23.99 1.14 24.03
C VAL A 392 22.88 2.18 23.91
N TRP A 393 21.74 1.73 23.37
CA TRP A 393 20.54 2.52 23.18
C TRP A 393 19.37 1.93 23.97
N ALA A 394 18.55 2.78 24.57
CA ALA A 394 17.24 2.44 25.11
C ALA A 394 16.17 3.17 24.30
N LYS A 395 15.22 2.42 23.72
CA LYS A 395 14.19 2.98 22.83
C LYS A 395 12.80 2.48 23.20
N GLU A 396 11.81 3.36 23.06
CA GLU A 396 10.40 2.96 23.10
C GLU A 396 9.96 2.48 21.71
N TRP A 397 9.05 1.51 21.65
CA TRP A 397 8.45 1.06 20.39
C TRP A 397 7.82 2.19 19.60
N ALA A 398 7.17 3.13 20.30
CA ALA A 398 6.59 4.31 19.67
C ALA A 398 7.65 5.16 18.94
N ASP A 399 8.82 5.36 19.56
CA ASP A 399 9.95 6.08 18.97
C ASP A 399 10.54 5.31 17.78
N VAL A 400 10.72 3.99 17.89
CA VAL A 400 11.26 3.15 16.79
C VAL A 400 10.36 3.22 15.56
N ILE A 401 9.05 3.04 15.75
CA ILE A 401 8.06 3.07 14.68
C ILE A 401 7.99 4.48 14.08
N ASN A 402 7.92 5.52 14.92
CA ASN A 402 7.80 6.90 14.44
C ASN A 402 9.04 7.35 13.64
N ASN A 403 10.25 7.01 14.12
CA ASN A 403 11.48 7.31 13.39
C ASN A 403 11.54 6.58 12.04
N SER A 404 11.11 5.31 12.00
CA SER A 404 11.05 4.52 10.77
C SER A 404 10.03 5.10 9.78
N ARG A 405 8.82 5.48 10.24
CA ARG A 405 7.83 6.19 9.42
C ARG A 405 8.38 7.51 8.88
N SER A 406 9.07 8.27 9.73
CA SER A 406 9.65 9.56 9.33
C SER A 406 10.71 9.41 8.22
N LYS A 407 11.56 8.36 8.29
CA LYS A 407 12.53 8.05 7.24
C LYS A 407 11.86 7.71 5.91
N LEU A 408 10.75 6.99 5.95
CA LEU A 408 9.98 6.60 4.75
C LEU A 408 9.05 7.71 4.26
N HIS A 409 8.83 8.76 5.05
CA HIS A 409 7.81 9.78 4.79
C HIS A 409 8.00 10.48 3.44
N PHE A 410 9.22 10.90 3.13
CA PHE A 410 9.52 11.56 1.86
C PHE A 410 9.17 10.67 0.66
N VAL A 411 9.58 9.39 0.71
CA VAL A 411 9.31 8.46 -0.38
C VAL A 411 7.82 8.11 -0.44
N ASN A 412 7.14 8.01 0.71
CA ASN A 412 5.70 7.76 0.74
C ASN A 412 4.88 8.90 0.12
N GLN A 413 5.27 10.15 0.36
CA GLN A 413 4.61 11.31 -0.28
C GLN A 413 4.71 11.26 -1.81
N GLN A 414 5.77 10.67 -2.36
CA GLN A 414 5.95 10.53 -3.81
C GLN A 414 5.25 9.29 -4.37
N LEU A 415 5.17 8.20 -3.60
CA LEU A 415 4.47 6.97 -3.99
C LEU A 415 2.95 7.08 -3.88
N ASP A 416 2.44 8.05 -3.11
CA ASP A 416 1.02 8.21 -2.78
C ASP A 416 0.38 6.90 -2.27
N TYR A 417 1.15 6.17 -1.46
CA TYR A 417 0.73 4.88 -0.92
C TYR A 417 0.16 5.04 0.50
N GLU A 418 -1.06 4.51 0.69
CA GLU A 418 -1.70 4.44 2.00
C GLU A 418 -1.72 2.98 2.47
N ALA A 419 -0.81 2.65 3.39
CA ALA A 419 -0.84 1.39 4.11
C ALA A 419 -2.04 1.38 5.07
N ASP A 420 -2.86 0.35 4.98
CA ASP A 420 -4.05 0.15 5.80
C ASP A 420 -4.00 -1.17 6.58
N ARG A 421 -5.05 -1.46 7.35
CA ARG A 421 -5.10 -2.66 8.19
C ARG A 421 -5.17 -3.95 7.37
N GLU A 422 -5.72 -3.91 6.15
CA GLU A 422 -5.87 -5.10 5.30
C GLU A 422 -4.57 -5.42 4.58
N SER A 423 -3.97 -4.45 3.90
CA SER A 423 -2.65 -4.53 3.25
C SER A 423 -1.56 -4.93 4.25
N ALA A 424 -1.51 -4.32 5.44
CA ALA A 424 -0.60 -4.71 6.51
C ALA A 424 -0.78 -6.17 6.95
N LYS A 425 -2.02 -6.64 7.08
CA LYS A 425 -2.32 -8.03 7.46
C LYS A 425 -1.95 -9.00 6.34
N GLU A 426 -2.20 -8.64 5.09
CA GLU A 426 -1.80 -9.44 3.92
C GLU A 426 -0.27 -9.58 3.84
N TYR A 427 0.46 -8.46 3.97
CA TYR A 427 1.93 -8.47 4.00
C TYR A 427 2.46 -9.36 5.13
N LEU A 428 1.97 -9.16 6.35
CA LEU A 428 2.38 -9.95 7.50
C LEU A 428 2.09 -11.44 7.26
N LYS A 429 0.88 -11.82 6.83
CA LYS A 429 0.55 -13.22 6.53
C LYS A 429 1.49 -13.81 5.46
N LYS A 430 1.73 -13.09 4.38
CA LYS A 430 2.57 -13.55 3.27
C LYS A 430 4.03 -13.78 3.70
N THR A 431 4.59 -12.88 4.49
CA THR A 431 6.03 -12.84 4.79
C THR A 431 6.38 -13.55 6.10
N HIS A 432 5.44 -13.57 7.04
CA HIS A 432 5.64 -13.96 8.44
C HIS A 432 4.55 -14.91 8.98
N SER A 433 3.76 -15.58 8.13
CA SER A 433 2.63 -16.46 8.51
C SER A 433 2.90 -17.41 9.67
N LYS A 434 4.09 -18.00 9.74
CA LYS A 434 4.46 -18.99 10.78
C LYS A 434 4.59 -18.40 12.19
N PHE A 435 4.62 -17.09 12.33
CA PHE A 435 4.94 -16.38 13.58
C PHE A 435 3.88 -15.36 13.98
N ILE A 436 2.70 -15.38 13.34
CA ILE A 436 1.61 -14.44 13.63
C ILE A 436 0.54 -15.16 14.46
N PRO A 437 0.07 -14.59 15.57
CA PRO A 437 -0.97 -15.20 16.40
C PRO A 437 -2.25 -15.51 15.62
N ASP A 438 -2.87 -16.67 15.91
CA ASP A 438 -4.11 -17.12 15.26
C ASP A 438 -5.27 -16.13 15.46
N SER A 439 -5.32 -15.45 16.61
CA SER A 439 -6.31 -14.39 16.89
C SER A 439 -6.21 -13.22 15.90
N TYR A 440 -5.01 -12.92 15.40
CA TYR A 440 -4.80 -11.92 14.36
C TYR A 440 -5.20 -12.45 12.98
N GLN A 441 -5.22 -13.77 12.78
CA GLN A 441 -5.63 -14.39 11.52
C GLN A 441 -7.15 -14.36 11.33
N GLU A 442 -7.93 -14.62 12.39
CA GLU A 442 -9.39 -14.82 12.37
C GLU A 442 -10.25 -13.55 12.16
N GLU A 443 -9.74 -12.34 12.41
CA GLU A 443 -10.50 -11.09 12.20
C GLU A 443 -10.98 -10.82 10.75
N SER A 444 -10.62 -11.67 9.77
CA SER A 444 -11.02 -11.49 8.36
C SER A 444 -12.40 -12.04 8.00
N SER A 445 -13.14 -12.66 8.94
CA SER A 445 -14.44 -13.28 8.67
C SER A 445 -15.66 -12.48 9.14
N MET A 446 -15.48 -11.30 9.76
CA MET A 446 -16.60 -10.42 10.13
C MET A 446 -16.69 -9.17 9.22
N PRO A 447 -17.87 -8.85 8.66
CA PRO A 447 -18.06 -7.63 7.90
C PRO A 447 -17.90 -6.40 8.80
N ARG A 448 -17.04 -5.46 8.39
CA ARG A 448 -16.76 -4.22 9.13
C ARG A 448 -17.97 -3.29 9.13
N GLN A 449 -18.43 -2.90 10.31
CA GLN A 449 -19.12 -1.62 10.48
C GLN A 449 -18.07 -0.51 10.49
N ALA A 450 -18.27 0.51 9.66
CA ALA A 450 -17.39 1.66 9.57
C ALA A 450 -17.32 2.39 10.93
N SER A 451 -16.10 2.64 11.42
CA SER A 451 -15.87 3.62 12.48
C SER A 451 -14.96 4.71 11.95
N ASP A 452 -15.57 5.88 11.78
CA ASP A 452 -14.91 7.17 11.58
C ASP A 452 -13.99 7.46 12.75
N TYR A 453 -12.67 7.44 12.56
CA TYR A 453 -11.74 8.31 13.28
C TYR A 453 -10.42 8.32 12.50
N LEU A 454 -10.14 9.43 11.81
CA LEU A 454 -8.82 10.06 11.61
C LEU A 454 -8.91 11.11 10.49
N SER A 455 -9.55 12.25 10.77
CA SER A 455 -9.32 13.50 10.03
C SER A 455 -9.08 14.65 11.00
N GLY A 456 -7.93 14.62 11.67
CA GLY A 456 -7.42 15.79 12.38
C GLY A 456 -6.69 16.73 11.41
N LYS A 457 -7.43 17.52 10.61
CA LYS A 457 -6.86 18.71 9.96
C LYS A 457 -6.72 19.81 11.00
N ALA A 458 -5.48 20.20 11.29
CA ALA A 458 -5.14 21.37 12.08
C ALA A 458 -5.69 22.65 11.42
N ARG A 459 -6.21 23.55 12.26
CA ARG A 459 -6.48 24.95 11.94
C ARG A 459 -5.18 25.74 11.85
#